data_AF-A0A4S3I7R4-F1
#
_entry.id   AF-A0A4S3I7R4-F1
#
_cell.length_a   1.000
_cell.length_b   1.000
_cell.length_c   1.000
_cell.angle_alpha   90.00
_cell.angle_beta   90.00
_cell.angle_gamma   90.00
#
_symmetry.space_group_name_H-M   'P 1'
#
loop_
_entity.id
_entity.type
_entity.pdbx_description
1 polymer ?
#
loop_
_entity_poly.entity_id
_entity_poly.type
_entity_poly.pdbx_seq_one_letter_code
_entity_poly.pdbx_strand_id
1 'polypeptide(L)'
;MKKLQIAVGIIRNPNDEIFITQRAADAHMANKLEFPGGKIEAGETPEQALIRELQEEVGITPTQVTLFDTLEYQFPDRHITLWFWLVERWEGEPWGKEGQPGRWIAQNALSTDDFPPANEPIIRKLRQFAL
;
A
#
# COMPACT_ATOMS: atom_id res chain seq x y z
N MET A 1 7.93 2.25 -24.52
CA MET A 1 7.78 2.68 -23.11
C MET A 1 7.02 1.61 -22.36
N LYS A 2 7.64 0.97 -21.35
CA LYS A 2 6.95 -0.06 -20.55
C LYS A 2 5.97 0.63 -19.59
N LYS A 3 4.75 0.11 -19.46
CA LYS A 3 3.79 0.56 -18.46
C LYS A 3 3.82 -0.41 -17.29
N LEU A 4 3.99 0.10 -16.08
CA LEU A 4 3.91 -0.64 -14.84
C LEU A 4 2.78 -0.04 -14.03
N GLN A 5 1.83 -0.86 -13.60
CA GLN A 5 0.77 -0.42 -12.72
C GLN A 5 0.81 -1.23 -11.44
N ILE A 6 0.58 -0.57 -10.31
CA ILE A 6 0.68 -1.17 -8.98
C ILE A 6 -0.58 -0.79 -8.20
N ALA A 7 -1.23 -1.78 -7.60
CA ALA A 7 -2.32 -1.55 -6.66
C ALA A 7 -1.76 -1.59 -5.22
N VAL A 8 -2.11 -0.60 -4.42
CA VAL A 8 -1.56 -0.39 -3.07
C VAL A 8 -2.68 -0.24 -2.05
N GLY A 9 -2.63 -0.99 -0.97
CA GLY A 9 -3.63 -0.96 0.10
C GLY A 9 -3.21 -0.09 1.30
N ILE A 10 -4.00 0.94 1.58
CA ILE A 10 -3.95 1.70 2.83
C ILE A 10 -5.01 1.10 3.75
N ILE A 11 -4.61 0.11 4.56
CA ILE A 11 -5.54 -0.61 5.45
C ILE A 11 -5.65 0.16 6.75
N ARG A 12 -6.82 0.77 7.01
CA ARG A 12 -7.06 1.58 8.20
C ARG A 12 -8.07 0.92 9.13
N ASN A 13 -7.69 0.71 10.39
CA ASN A 13 -8.60 0.19 11.41
C ASN A 13 -9.47 1.31 12.03
N PRO A 14 -10.48 0.95 12.86
CA PRO A 14 -11.33 1.93 13.54
C PRO A 14 -10.63 2.84 14.56
N ASN A 15 -9.36 2.57 14.91
CA ASN A 15 -8.56 3.40 15.83
C ASN A 15 -7.69 4.43 15.07
N ASP A 16 -7.93 4.63 13.77
CA ASP A 16 -7.10 5.46 12.88
C ASP A 16 -5.63 5.02 12.83
N GLU A 17 -5.40 3.71 12.86
CA GLU A 17 -4.08 3.12 12.64
C GLU A 17 -4.03 2.47 11.26
N ILE A 18 -2.87 2.59 10.61
CA ILE A 18 -2.61 1.99 9.30
C ILE A 18 -1.75 0.73 9.49
N PHE A 19 -2.13 -0.37 8.85
CA PHE A 19 -1.30 -1.57 8.82
C PHE A 19 -0.17 -1.38 7.81
N ILE A 20 1.07 -1.47 8.28
CA ILE A 20 2.28 -1.22 7.49
C ILE A 20 3.18 -2.44 7.58
N THR A 21 3.74 -2.84 6.44
CA THR A 21 4.76 -3.91 6.35
C THR A 21 6.16 -3.30 6.20
N GLN A 22 7.18 -4.10 6.46
CA GLN A 22 8.57 -3.70 6.27
C GLN A 22 9.26 -4.71 5.36
N ARG A 23 10.00 -4.23 4.34
CA ARG A 23 10.77 -5.12 3.47
C ARG A 23 11.75 -5.96 4.28
N ALA A 24 11.93 -7.21 3.85
CA ALA A 24 13.02 -8.04 4.33
C ALA A 24 14.39 -7.34 4.11
N ALA A 25 15.32 -7.56 5.03
CA ALA A 25 16.57 -6.81 5.13
C ALA A 25 17.53 -6.97 3.92
N ASP A 26 17.23 -7.92 3.03
CA ASP A 26 17.98 -8.31 1.85
C ASP A 26 17.52 -7.66 0.53
N ALA A 27 16.46 -6.83 0.56
CA ALA A 27 15.99 -6.08 -0.60
C ALA A 27 16.69 -4.70 -0.77
N HIS A 28 16.81 -4.22 -2.02
CA HIS A 28 17.22 -2.83 -2.33
C HIS A 28 16.34 -1.86 -1.52
N MET A 29 16.95 -1.02 -0.67
CA MET A 29 16.30 -0.17 0.36
C MET A 29 15.81 -0.91 1.63
N ALA A 30 16.67 -1.76 2.21
CA ALA A 30 16.44 -2.40 3.50
C ALA A 30 15.91 -1.42 4.58
N ASN A 31 14.97 -1.90 5.39
CA ASN A 31 14.35 -1.23 6.54
C ASN A 31 13.31 -0.13 6.26
N LYS A 32 12.96 0.17 5.00
CA LYS A 32 11.84 1.09 4.71
C LYS A 32 10.48 0.43 4.94
N LEU A 33 9.53 1.23 5.38
CA LEU A 33 8.13 0.88 5.53
C LEU A 33 7.41 0.95 4.20
N GLU A 34 6.47 0.04 4.00
CA GLU A 34 5.67 -0.04 2.78
C GLU A 34 4.21 -0.32 3.11
N PHE A 35 3.34 0.18 2.25
CA PHE A 35 1.96 -0.27 2.20
C PHE A 35 1.93 -1.61 1.45
N PRO A 36 1.15 -2.60 1.90
CA PRO A 36 0.96 -3.84 1.14
C PRO A 36 0.39 -3.57 -0.25
N GLY A 37 0.78 -4.38 -1.23
CA GLY A 37 0.35 -4.23 -2.61
C GLY A 37 1.41 -4.62 -3.62
N GLY A 38 0.98 -4.77 -4.86
CA GLY A 38 1.85 -5.28 -5.90
C GLY A 38 1.35 -4.98 -7.30
N LYS A 39 1.98 -5.64 -8.27
CA LYS A 39 1.80 -5.34 -9.69
C LYS A 39 0.42 -5.80 -10.15
N ILE A 40 -0.25 -4.95 -10.92
CA ILE A 40 -1.48 -5.32 -11.62
C ILE A 40 -1.10 -6.24 -12.79
N GLU A 41 -1.60 -7.47 -12.78
CA GLU A 41 -1.31 -8.46 -13.80
C GLU A 41 -2.20 -8.30 -15.04
N ALA A 42 -1.78 -8.95 -16.14
CA ALA A 42 -2.51 -8.85 -17.40
C ALA A 42 -3.93 -9.43 -17.28
N GLY A 43 -4.93 -8.59 -17.53
CA GLY A 43 -6.35 -8.96 -17.42
C GLY A 43 -6.98 -8.63 -16.07
N GLU A 44 -6.22 -8.11 -15.09
CA GLU A 44 -6.76 -7.63 -13.83
C GLU A 44 -7.19 -6.16 -13.91
N THR A 45 -8.29 -5.80 -13.26
CA THR A 45 -8.56 -4.42 -12.87
C THR A 45 -7.69 -4.03 -11.67
N PRO A 46 -7.46 -2.72 -11.40
CA PRO A 46 -6.74 -2.30 -10.20
C PRO A 46 -7.35 -2.82 -8.90
N GLU A 47 -8.68 -2.92 -8.80
CA GLU A 47 -9.38 -3.45 -7.63
C GLU A 47 -9.18 -4.97 -7.48
N GLN A 48 -9.20 -5.72 -8.59
CA GLN A 48 -8.93 -7.16 -8.56
C GLN A 48 -7.51 -7.45 -8.07
N ALA A 49 -6.53 -6.70 -8.59
CA ALA A 49 -5.15 -6.79 -8.14
C ALA A 49 -5.02 -6.43 -6.65
N LEU A 50 -5.65 -5.34 -6.19
CA LEU A 50 -5.67 -4.99 -4.76
C LEU A 50 -6.15 -6.16 -3.89
N ILE A 51 -7.27 -6.80 -4.25
CA ILE A 51 -7.82 -7.91 -3.47
C ILE A 51 -6.84 -9.09 -3.45
N ARG A 52 -6.28 -9.49 -4.60
CA ARG A 52 -5.30 -10.58 -4.69
C ARG A 52 -4.07 -10.29 -3.83
N GLU A 53 -3.46 -9.12 -4.01
CA GLU A 53 -2.24 -8.73 -3.30
C GLU A 53 -2.46 -8.70 -1.77
N LEU A 54 -3.58 -8.16 -1.30
CA LEU A 54 -3.87 -8.14 0.14
C LEU A 54 -4.18 -9.54 0.71
N GLN A 55 -4.74 -10.44 -0.11
CA GLN A 55 -4.91 -11.84 0.28
C GLN A 55 -3.57 -12.58 0.35
N GLU A 56 -2.67 -12.33 -0.59
CA GLU A 56 -1.34 -12.95 -0.70
C GLU A 56 -0.40 -12.45 0.41
N GLU A 57 -0.23 -11.13 0.52
CA GLU A 57 0.77 -10.51 1.40
C GLU A 57 0.34 -10.42 2.85
N VAL A 58 -0.95 -10.13 3.11
CA VAL A 58 -1.42 -9.82 4.46
C VAL A 58 -2.63 -10.61 4.95
N GLY A 59 -3.12 -11.54 4.15
CA GLY A 59 -4.13 -12.52 4.57
C GLY A 59 -5.55 -11.98 4.76
N ILE A 60 -5.88 -10.82 4.17
CA ILE A 60 -7.23 -10.23 4.27
C ILE A 60 -7.93 -10.16 2.93
N THR A 61 -9.27 -10.12 2.96
CA THR A 61 -10.10 -9.85 1.78
C THR A 61 -10.82 -8.51 1.97
N PRO A 62 -10.44 -7.44 1.24
CA PRO A 62 -11.13 -6.15 1.31
C PRO A 62 -12.61 -6.25 0.93
N THR A 63 -13.48 -5.60 1.70
CA THR A 63 -14.94 -5.55 1.45
C THR A 63 -15.48 -4.13 1.29
N GLN A 64 -14.75 -3.12 1.77
CA GLN A 64 -15.01 -1.70 1.52
C GLN A 64 -13.70 -1.01 1.14
N VAL A 65 -13.60 -0.61 -0.13
CA VAL A 65 -12.43 0.07 -0.69
C VAL A 65 -12.84 1.34 -1.41
N THR A 66 -12.02 2.38 -1.31
CA THR A 66 -12.20 3.65 -2.04
C THR A 66 -10.86 4.08 -2.63
N LEU A 67 -10.86 4.62 -3.85
CA LEU A 67 -9.64 5.16 -4.44
C LEU A 67 -9.25 6.42 -3.67
N PHE A 68 -8.12 6.36 -2.96
CA PHE A 68 -7.61 7.46 -2.15
C PHE A 68 -6.82 8.45 -2.99
N ASP A 69 -5.93 7.94 -3.85
CA ASP A 69 -5.16 8.75 -4.79
C ASP A 69 -4.53 7.88 -5.88
N THR A 70 -4.09 8.53 -6.96
CA THR A 70 -3.28 7.91 -8.00
C THR A 70 -2.03 8.76 -8.22
N LEU A 71 -0.86 8.12 -8.15
CA LEU A 71 0.42 8.78 -8.47
C LEU A 71 1.00 8.22 -9.77
N GLU A 72 1.47 9.12 -10.63
CA GLU A 72 2.11 8.77 -11.89
C GLU A 72 3.56 9.26 -11.93
N TYR A 73 4.47 8.37 -12.31
CA TYR A 73 5.89 8.68 -12.49
C TYR A 73 6.34 8.30 -13.89
N GLN A 74 6.86 9.29 -14.62
CA GLN A 74 7.40 9.08 -15.95
C GLN A 74 8.92 9.09 -15.93
N PHE A 75 9.50 7.97 -16.34
CA PHE A 75 10.93 7.79 -16.56
C PHE A 75 11.22 7.61 -18.06
N PRO A 76 12.48 7.77 -18.51
CA PRO A 76 12.81 7.59 -19.93
C PRO A 76 12.43 6.22 -20.50
N ASP A 77 12.48 5.15 -19.69
CA ASP A 77 12.24 3.77 -20.13
C ASP A 77 10.84 3.22 -19.75
N ARG A 78 10.20 3.80 -18.73
CA ARG A 78 8.94 3.31 -18.15
C ARG A 78 8.02 4.41 -17.63
N HIS A 79 6.73 4.10 -17.59
CA HIS A 79 5.71 4.88 -16.91
C HIS A 79 5.10 4.02 -15.81
N ILE A 80 5.10 4.54 -14.58
CA ILE A 80 4.61 3.84 -13.38
C ILE A 80 3.35 4.55 -12.88
N THR A 81 2.28 3.80 -12.67
CA THR A 81 1.04 4.26 -12.04
C THR A 81 0.83 3.51 -10.74
N LEU A 82 0.70 4.23 -9.63
CA LEU A 82 0.40 3.69 -8.30
C LEU A 82 -1.05 4.04 -7.95
N TRP A 83 -1.88 3.03 -7.73
CA TRP A 83 -3.28 3.18 -7.33
C TRP A 83 -3.39 2.93 -5.83
N PHE A 84 -3.57 3.99 -5.03
CA PHE A 84 -3.70 3.88 -3.59
C PHE A 84 -5.17 3.75 -3.19
N TRP A 85 -5.51 2.63 -2.57
CA TRP A 85 -6.86 2.31 -2.14
C TRP A 85 -6.95 2.38 -0.62
N LEU A 86 -7.87 3.19 -0.10
CA LEU A 86 -8.21 3.17 1.31
C LEU A 86 -9.15 1.99 1.58
N VAL A 87 -8.71 1.09 2.46
CA VAL A 87 -9.43 -0.14 2.84
C VAL A 87 -9.86 0.01 4.29
N GLU A 88 -11.16 0.11 4.52
CA GLU A 88 -11.74 0.38 5.86
C GLU A 88 -12.57 -0.80 6.40
N ARG A 89 -12.90 -1.76 5.54
CA ARG A 89 -13.51 -3.04 5.93
C ARG A 89 -12.92 -4.18 5.14
N TRP A 90 -12.75 -5.31 5.81
CA TRP A 90 -12.19 -6.53 5.24
C TRP A 90 -12.64 -7.75 6.06
N GLU A 91 -12.39 -8.93 5.51
CA GLU A 91 -12.46 -10.21 6.21
C GLU A 91 -11.03 -10.71 6.52
N GLY A 92 -10.85 -11.39 7.65
CA GLY A 92 -9.54 -11.84 8.14
C GLY A 92 -8.87 -10.83 9.08
N GLU A 93 -7.66 -11.17 9.55
CA GLU A 93 -6.82 -10.30 10.40
C GLU A 93 -5.52 -10.02 9.65
N PRO A 94 -5.09 -8.77 9.47
CA PRO A 94 -3.83 -8.45 8.80
C PRO A 94 -2.62 -9.00 9.57
N TRP A 95 -1.73 -9.70 8.88
CA TRP A 95 -0.45 -10.16 9.42
C TRP A 95 0.57 -10.28 8.29
N GLY A 96 1.86 -10.41 8.60
CA GLY A 96 2.89 -10.60 7.56
C GLY A 96 2.88 -12.01 6.99
N LYS A 97 2.00 -12.29 6.02
CA LYS A 97 1.74 -13.64 5.53
C LYS A 97 2.90 -14.27 4.77
N GLU A 98 3.78 -13.44 4.20
CA GLU A 98 5.00 -13.87 3.52
C GLU A 98 6.24 -13.84 4.44
N GLY A 99 6.03 -13.71 5.76
CA GLY A 99 7.10 -13.67 6.77
C GLY A 99 7.71 -12.29 6.98
N GLN A 100 7.18 -11.26 6.32
CA GLN A 100 7.58 -9.87 6.53
C GLN A 100 7.02 -9.31 7.85
N PRO A 101 7.77 -8.45 8.58
CA PRO A 101 7.21 -7.79 9.76
C PRO A 101 6.03 -6.88 9.37
N GLY A 102 4.93 -6.96 10.12
CA GLY A 102 3.77 -6.09 9.98
C GLY A 102 3.43 -5.45 11.33
N ARG A 103 3.03 -4.18 11.31
CA ARG A 103 2.57 -3.46 12.52
C ARG A 103 1.54 -2.39 12.20
N TRP A 104 0.70 -2.11 13.17
CA TRP A 104 -0.19 -0.95 13.16
C TRP A 104 0.59 0.32 13.57
N ILE A 105 0.38 1.41 12.83
CA ILE A 105 0.96 2.72 13.13
C ILE A 105 -0.17 3.75 13.08
N ALA A 106 -0.32 4.55 14.14
CA ALA A 106 -1.28 5.64 14.14
C ALA A 106 -1.08 6.56 12.92
N GLN A 107 -2.15 6.91 12.22
CA GLN A 107 -2.11 7.68 10.98
C GLN A 107 -1.40 9.03 11.17
N ASN A 108 -1.58 9.66 12.34
CA ASN A 108 -0.92 10.92 12.69
C ASN A 108 0.58 10.78 13.01
N ALA A 109 1.05 9.56 13.30
CA ALA A 109 2.43 9.24 13.64
C ALA A 109 3.26 8.79 12.42
N LEU A 110 2.63 8.64 11.24
CA LEU A 110 3.35 8.33 10.00
C LEU A 110 4.41 9.39 9.71
N SER A 111 5.63 8.95 9.42
CA SER A 111 6.74 9.81 9.01
C SER A 111 7.08 9.58 7.55
N THR A 112 7.22 10.64 6.76
CA THR A 112 7.65 10.54 5.36
C THR A 112 9.03 9.91 5.23
N ASP A 113 9.88 10.06 6.25
CA ASP A 113 11.26 9.56 6.25
C ASP A 113 11.33 8.04 6.44
N ASP A 114 10.25 7.39 6.89
CA ASP A 114 10.22 5.93 7.07
C ASP A 114 9.85 5.20 5.77
N PHE A 115 9.29 5.89 4.78
CA PHE A 115 8.82 5.33 3.52
C PHE A 115 9.78 5.67 2.36
N PRO A 116 9.64 5.02 1.19
CA PRO A 116 10.25 5.48 -0.04
C PRO A 116 9.76 6.89 -0.41
N PRO A 117 10.61 7.75 -1.02
CA PRO A 117 10.23 9.13 -1.39
C PRO A 117 8.98 9.24 -2.26
N ALA A 118 8.67 8.21 -3.05
CA ALA A 118 7.46 8.16 -3.88
C ALA A 118 6.16 8.21 -3.05
N ASN A 119 6.20 7.80 -1.79
CA ASN A 119 5.01 7.76 -0.93
C ASN A 119 4.78 9.07 -0.17
N GLU A 120 5.72 10.02 -0.21
CA GLU A 120 5.63 11.28 0.53
C GLU A 120 4.29 12.03 0.33
N PRO A 121 3.75 12.18 -0.90
CA PRO A 121 2.46 12.86 -1.11
C PRO A 121 1.31 12.14 -0.39
N ILE A 122 1.31 10.81 -0.39
CA ILE A 122 0.30 9.97 0.27
C ILE A 122 0.38 10.11 1.78
N ILE A 123 1.58 10.04 2.36
CA ILE A 123 1.77 10.20 3.80
C ILE A 123 1.32 11.58 4.27
N ARG A 124 1.66 12.65 3.52
CA ARG A 124 1.19 14.01 3.83
C ARG A 124 -0.33 14.12 3.75
N LYS A 125 -0.94 13.55 2.71
CA LYS A 125 -2.41 13.55 2.53
C LYS A 125 -3.10 12.79 3.66
N LEU A 126 -2.63 11.60 4.01
CA LEU A 126 -3.16 10.82 5.14
C LEU A 126 -3.11 11.61 6.45
N ARG A 127 -2.00 12.28 6.76
CA ARG A 127 -1.89 13.07 8.00
C ARG A 127 -2.82 14.28 8.07
N GLN A 128 -3.28 14.79 6.94
CA GLN A 128 -4.22 15.90 6.85
C GLN A 128 -5.68 15.43 6.77
N PHE A 129 -5.91 14.18 6.39
CA PHE A 129 -7.21 13.57 6.20
C PHE A 129 -7.75 13.00 7.52
N ALA A 130 -8.37 13.86 8.34
CA ALA A 130 -9.22 13.42 9.44
C ALA A 130 -10.64 13.22 8.92
N LEU A 131 -11.24 12.04 9.17
CA LEU A 131 -12.68 11.83 8.95
C LEU A 131 -13.49 12.53 10.04
#